data_AF-A0A7X7KZQ6-F1
#
_entry.id   AF-A0A7X7KZQ6-F1
#
_cell.length_a   1.000
_cell.length_b   1.000
_cell.length_c   1.000
_cell.angle_alpha   90.00
_cell.angle_beta   90.00
_cell.angle_gamma   90.00
#
_symmetry.space_group_name_H-M   'P 1'
#
loop_
_entity.id
_entity.type
_entity.pdbx_description
1 polymer ?
#
loop_
_entity_poly.entity_id
_entity_poly.type
_entity_poly.pdbx_seq_one_letter_code
_entity_poly.pdbx_strand_id
1 'polypeptide(L)'
;MRPHATIIHLANVLAIAEADGAMSDVENGALSDIMFRIGADEADLHAARALLTHGESYRLQPLAYPVANMQMIENMVLVALADGQV
;
A
#
# COMPACT_ATOMS: atom_id res chain seq x y z
N MET A 1 6.32 -8.93 -17.04
CA MET A 1 7.14 -8.34 -15.96
C MET A 1 6.46 -8.68 -14.64
N ARG A 2 7.19 -9.24 -13.66
CA ARG A 2 6.65 -9.32 -12.29
C ARG A 2 6.59 -7.89 -11.75
N PRO A 3 5.52 -7.45 -11.05
CA PRO A 3 5.51 -6.14 -10.45
C PRO A 3 6.71 -6.00 -9.49
N HIS A 4 7.36 -4.83 -9.51
CA HIS A 4 8.44 -4.52 -8.58
C HIS A 4 7.93 -4.61 -7.13
N ALA A 5 8.80 -5.01 -6.19
CA ALA A 5 8.44 -5.20 -4.78
C ALA A 5 7.77 -3.95 -4.18
N THR A 6 8.19 -2.75 -4.59
CA THR A 6 7.60 -1.46 -4.21
C THR A 6 6.14 -1.32 -4.63
N ILE A 7 5.81 -1.76 -5.85
CA ILE A 7 4.43 -1.71 -6.39
C ILE A 7 3.52 -2.67 -5.61
N ILE A 8 3.98 -3.89 -5.32
CA ILE A 8 3.23 -4.85 -4.50
C ILE A 8 3.02 -4.31 -3.08
N HIS A 9 4.07 -3.69 -2.51
CA HIS A 9 4.00 -3.08 -1.20
C HIS A 9 2.90 -2.01 -1.16
N LEU A 10 2.92 -1.05 -2.10
CA LEU A 10 1.91 0.00 -2.19
C LEU A 10 0.52 -0.56 -2.47
N ALA A 11 0.39 -1.55 -3.37
CA ALA A 11 -0.91 -2.13 -3.69
C ALA A 11 -1.54 -2.81 -2.47
N ASN A 12 -0.76 -3.48 -1.62
CA ASN A 12 -1.26 -4.04 -0.37
C ASN A 12 -1.63 -2.97 0.66
N VAL A 13 -0.86 -1.88 0.76
CA VAL A 13 -1.17 -0.74 1.64
C VAL A 13 -2.49 -0.09 1.22
N LEU A 14 -2.65 0.21 -0.07
CA LEU A 14 -3.88 0.79 -0.63
C LEU A 14 -5.07 -0.14 -0.53
N ALA A 15 -4.89 -1.46 -0.72
CA ALA A 15 -5.97 -2.44 -0.57
C ALA A 15 -6.62 -2.43 0.82
N ILE A 16 -5.87 -2.03 1.84
CA ILE A 16 -6.38 -1.86 3.20
C ILE A 16 -6.89 -0.43 3.42
N ALA A 17 -6.12 0.58 3.03
CA ALA A 17 -6.45 1.99 3.26
C ALA A 17 -7.70 2.47 2.50
N GLU A 18 -8.06 1.81 1.39
CA GLU A 18 -9.25 2.16 0.61
C GLU A 18 -10.42 1.17 0.84
N ALA A 19 -10.30 0.28 1.84
CA ALA A 19 -11.29 -0.77 2.06
C ALA A 19 -12.65 -0.23 2.53
N ASP A 20 -12.65 0.89 3.25
CA ASP A 20 -13.84 1.59 3.76
C ASP A 20 -14.26 2.79 2.90
N GLY A 21 -13.45 3.14 1.89
CA GLY A 21 -13.77 4.20 0.93
C GLY A 21 -12.54 5.02 0.55
N ALA A 22 -12.73 6.34 0.47
CA ALA A 22 -11.66 7.25 0.13
C ALA A 22 -10.82 7.58 1.37
N MET A 23 -9.50 7.53 1.21
CA MET A 23 -8.55 7.90 2.27
C MET A 23 -8.73 9.35 2.72
N SER A 24 -8.67 9.56 4.03
CA SER A 24 -8.63 10.86 4.70
C SER A 24 -7.30 11.61 4.47
N ASP A 25 -7.27 12.91 4.80
CA ASP A 25 -6.02 13.70 4.71
C ASP A 25 -4.89 13.12 5.57
N VAL A 26 -5.23 12.53 6.72
CA VAL A 26 -4.26 11.94 7.66
C VAL A 26 -3.68 10.65 7.07
N GLU A 27 -4.51 9.79 6.49
CA GLU A 27 -4.05 8.57 5.82
C GLU A 27 -3.22 8.88 4.57
N ASN A 28 -3.57 9.93 3.82
CA ASN A 28 -2.77 10.40 2.70
C ASN A 28 -1.38 10.89 3.15
N GLY A 29 -1.30 11.56 4.31
CA GLY A 29 -0.02 11.90 4.95
C GLY A 29 0.81 10.67 5.30
N ALA A 30 0.18 9.67 5.94
CA ALA A 30 0.83 8.41 6.27
C ALA A 30 1.32 7.64 5.03
N LEU A 31 0.54 7.64 3.94
CA LEU A 31 0.93 7.04 2.67
C LEU A 31 2.14 7.75 2.06
N SER A 32 2.19 9.08 2.10
CA SER A 32 3.34 9.87 1.63
C SER A 32 4.62 9.50 2.40
N ASP A 33 4.53 9.34 3.73
CA ASP A 33 5.66 8.93 4.56
C ASP A 33 6.11 7.48 4.25
N ILE A 34 5.15 6.59 4.02
CA ILE A 34 5.42 5.21 3.58
C ILE A 34 6.17 5.22 2.24
N MET A 35 5.67 5.96 1.24
CA MET A 35 6.30 6.08 -0.08
C MET A 35 7.75 6.55 0.03
N PHE A 36 7.99 7.60 0.81
CA PHE A 36 9.34 8.10 1.07
C PHE A 36 10.24 7.02 1.69
N ARG A 37 9.77 6.31 2.71
CA ARG A 37 10.55 5.27 3.42
C ARG A 37 10.92 4.07 2.55
N ILE A 38 10.04 3.69 1.63
CA ILE A 38 10.27 2.53 0.75
C ILE A 38 10.93 2.93 -0.59
N GLY A 39 11.18 4.22 -0.80
CA GLY A 39 11.77 4.75 -2.03
C GLY A 39 10.83 4.66 -3.24
N ALA A 40 9.52 4.74 -3.00
CA ALA A 40 8.52 4.77 -4.07
C ALA A 40 8.33 6.19 -4.60
N ASP A 41 7.97 6.28 -5.88
CA ASP A 41 7.55 7.52 -6.52
C ASP A 41 6.08 7.47 -6.99
N GLU A 42 5.64 8.54 -7.65
CA GLU A 42 4.27 8.65 -8.16
C GLU A 42 3.97 7.61 -9.26
N ALA A 43 4.98 7.17 -10.02
CA ALA A 43 4.79 6.15 -11.04
C ALA A 43 4.53 4.77 -10.40
N ASP A 44 5.22 4.46 -9.30
CA ASP A 44 4.93 3.27 -8.49
C ASP A 44 3.52 3.33 -7.88
N LEU A 45 3.10 4.49 -7.39
CA LEU A 45 1.75 4.69 -6.84
C LEU A 45 0.67 4.47 -7.91
N HIS A 46 0.84 5.08 -9.09
CA HIS A 46 -0.07 4.87 -10.21
C HIS A 46 -0.13 3.40 -10.64
N ALA A 47 1.02 2.72 -10.69
CA ALA A 47 1.08 1.29 -11.00
C ALA A 47 0.37 0.43 -9.95
N ALA A 48 0.49 0.77 -8.66
CA ALA A 48 -0.19 0.08 -7.57
C ALA A 48 -1.72 0.25 -7.67
N ARG A 49 -2.21 1.47 -7.94
CA ARG A 49 -3.64 1.73 -8.20
C ARG A 49 -4.16 0.98 -9.42
N ALA A 50 -3.35 0.86 -10.47
CA ALA A 50 -3.71 0.09 -11.65
C ALA A 50 -3.87 -1.42 -11.37
N LEU A 51 -3.14 -1.97 -10.37
CA LEU A 51 -3.31 -3.36 -9.94
C LEU A 51 -4.64 -3.59 -9.20
N LEU A 52 -5.12 -2.61 -8.44
CA LEU A 52 -6.37 -2.70 -7.67
C LEU A 52 -7.62 -2.67 -8.57
N THR A 53 -7.52 -2.02 -9.73
CA THR A 53 -8.63 -1.79 -10.66
C THR A 53 -8.73 -2.85 -11.77
N HIS A 54 -7.77 -3.77 -11.86
CA HIS A 54 -7.70 -4.79 -12.91
C HIS A 54 -8.71 -5.93 -12.69
N GLY A 55 -10.00 -5.71 -12.96
CA GLY A 55 -11.05 -6.69 -13.30
C GLY A 55 -11.43 -7.80 -12.29
N GLU A 56 -10.47 -8.35 -11.56
CA GLU A 56 -10.61 -9.29 -10.46
C GLU A 56 -10.32 -8.56 -9.15
N SER A 57 -11.01 -8.94 -8.07
CA SER A 57 -10.72 -8.40 -6.74
C SER A 57 -9.27 -8.69 -6.39
N TYR A 58 -8.48 -7.62 -6.21
CA TYR A 58 -7.09 -7.72 -5.82
C TYR A 58 -6.93 -8.58 -4.56
N ARG A 59 -6.03 -9.55 -4.60
CA ARG A 59 -5.64 -10.35 -3.43
C ARG A 59 -4.30 -9.86 -2.93
N LEU A 60 -4.16 -9.73 -1.62
CA LEU A 60 -2.89 -9.37 -0.99
C LEU A 60 -1.77 -10.32 -1.46
N GLN A 61 -0.66 -9.74 -1.92
CA GLN A 61 0.47 -10.49 -2.46
C GLN A 61 1.66 -10.44 -1.50
N PRO A 62 2.25 -11.58 -1.10
CA PRO A 62 3.42 -11.57 -0.24
C PRO A 62 4.68 -11.12 -0.99
N LEU A 63 5.59 -10.48 -0.26
CA LEU A 63 6.97 -10.24 -0.71
C LEU A 63 7.85 -11.46 -0.43
N ALA A 64 8.89 -11.65 -1.25
CA ALA A 64 9.75 -12.83 -1.19
C ALA A 64 10.61 -12.92 0.09
N TYR A 65 10.88 -11.79 0.74
CA TYR A 65 11.79 -11.71 1.90
C TYR A 65 11.00 -11.44 3.19
N PRO A 66 11.18 -12.22 4.27
CA PRO A 66 10.43 -12.06 5.52
C PRO A 66 10.46 -10.66 6.12
N VAL A 67 11.63 -10.02 6.12
CA VAL A 67 11.80 -8.65 6.65
C VAL A 67 10.98 -7.63 5.85
N ALA A 68 11.04 -7.71 4.52
CA ALA A 68 10.26 -6.82 3.66
C ALA A 68 8.75 -7.06 3.82
N ASN A 69 8.36 -8.33 3.99
CA ASN A 69 6.96 -8.70 4.21
C ASN A 69 6.43 -8.17 5.56
N MET A 70 7.26 -8.20 6.61
CA MET A 70 6.91 -7.63 7.92
C MET A 70 6.79 -6.11 7.87
N GLN A 71 7.75 -5.43 7.24
CA GLN A 71 7.69 -3.98 7.04
C GLN A 71 6.44 -3.56 6.26
N MET A 72 6.04 -4.35 5.27
CA MET A 72 4.80 -4.10 4.51
C MET A 72 3.55 -4.25 5.38
N ILE A 73 3.47 -5.29 6.22
CA ILE A 73 2.36 -5.47 7.16
C ILE A 73 2.30 -4.31 8.16
N GLU A 74 3.45 -3.88 8.69
CA GLU A 74 3.53 -2.72 9.59
C GLU A 74 2.99 -1.45 8.91
N ASN A 75 3.34 -1.22 7.65
CA ASN A 75 2.85 -0.07 6.89
C ASN A 75 1.34 -0.17 6.57
N MET A 76 0.82 -1.37 6.30
CA MET A 76 -0.62 -1.60 6.14
C MET A 76 -1.38 -1.27 7.43
N VAL A 77 -0.85 -1.66 8.59
CA VAL A 77 -1.46 -1.34 9.89
C VAL A 77 -1.32 0.14 10.20
N LEU A 78 -0.16 0.75 9.93
CA LEU A 78 0.08 2.17 10.21
C LEU A 78 -0.88 3.07 9.43
N VAL A 79 -1.12 2.79 8.15
CA VAL A 79 -2.06 3.61 7.36
C VAL A 79 -3.50 3.42 7.85
N ALA A 80 -3.91 2.17 8.13
CA ALA A 80 -5.28 1.85 8.56
C ALA A 80 -5.63 2.42 9.95
N LEU A 81 -4.62 2.73 10.76
CA LEU A 81 -4.78 3.30 12.10
C LEU A 81 -4.43 4.80 12.15
N ALA A 82 -4.10 5.41 11.02
CA ALA A 82 -3.53 6.75 10.99
C ALA A 82 -4.49 7.81 11.55
N ASP A 83 -5.79 7.63 11.36
CA ASP A 83 -6.84 8.53 11.85
C ASP A 83 -7.33 8.19 13.29
N GLY A 84 -6.84 7.09 13.86
CA GLY A 84 -7.19 6.61 15.19
C GLY A 84 -8.55 5.91 15.30
N GLN A 85 -9.21 5.56 14.19
CA GLN A 85 -10.45 4.80 14.15
C GLN A 85 -10.16 3.31 13.86
N VAL A 86 -10.79 2.39 14.60
CA VAL A 86 -10.76 0.93 14.37
C VAL A 86 -12.12 0.31 14.64
#